data_AF-A0A9P8EYZ7-F1
#
_entry.id   AF-A0A9P8EYZ7-F1
#
_cell.length_a   1.000
_cell.length_b   1.000
_cell.length_c   1.000
_cell.angle_alpha   90.00
_cell.angle_beta   90.00
_cell.angle_gamma   90.00
#
_symmetry.space_group_name_H-M   'P 1'
#
loop_
_entity.id
_entity.type
_entity.pdbx_description
1 polymer ?
#
loop_
_entity_poly.entity_id
_entity_poly.type
_entity_poly.pdbx_seq_one_letter_code
_entity_poly.pdbx_strand_id
1 'polypeptide(L)'
;GIGVMLGVYAGGKSGAHLNPAVTFSSCVFRKFPWKKFPIYALAQTLGAFCAAGVVYGNYKSAIDVFEGGAGIRTVSGPNATAGIFCTYPAEFMTRTGMFFSEFIASALLMFLIFALKDDSNLGSGNLTPLGLFFIIFGIGACWGWETGYAINLARDFGPR
;
A
#
# COMPACT_ATOMS: atom_id res chain seq x y z
N GLY A 1 -8.04 -3.23 2.28
CA GLY A 1 -8.67 -4.46 1.74
C GLY A 1 -9.39 -4.21 0.42
N ILE A 2 -10.57 -3.59 0.45
CA ILE A 2 -11.47 -3.51 -0.72
C ILE A 2 -10.83 -2.84 -1.94
N GLY A 3 -10.17 -1.69 -1.75
CA GLY A 3 -9.49 -0.99 -2.83
C GLY A 3 -8.41 -1.83 -3.53
N VAL A 4 -7.68 -2.67 -2.80
CA VAL A 4 -6.69 -3.60 -3.38
C VAL A 4 -7.40 -4.68 -4.21
N MET A 5 -8.48 -5.28 -3.69
CA MET A 5 -9.26 -6.26 -4.44
C MET A 5 -9.80 -5.69 -5.75
N LEU A 6 -10.40 -4.50 -5.72
CA LEU A 6 -10.91 -3.83 -6.92
C LEU A 6 -9.77 -3.45 -7.88
N GLY A 7 -8.64 -2.98 -7.35
CA GLY A 7 -7.43 -2.71 -8.13
C GLY A 7 -6.90 -3.96 -8.82
N VAL A 8 -7.02 -5.13 -8.20
CA VAL A 8 -6.62 -6.42 -8.80
C VAL A 8 -7.52 -6.78 -9.97
N TYR A 9 -8.83 -6.61 -9.83
CA TYR A 9 -9.77 -6.78 -10.94
C TYR A 9 -9.48 -5.83 -12.09
N ALA A 10 -9.22 -4.55 -11.82
CA ALA A 10 -8.91 -3.56 -12.84
C ALA A 10 -7.53 -3.77 -13.51
N GLY A 11 -6.54 -4.23 -12.73
CA GLY A 11 -5.14 -4.34 -13.14
C GLY A 11 -4.74 -5.66 -13.78
N GLY A 12 -5.69 -6.56 -14.06
CA GLY A 12 -5.43 -7.96 -14.45
C GLY A 12 -4.40 -8.14 -15.58
N LYS A 13 -4.43 -7.28 -16.60
CA LYS A 13 -3.48 -7.31 -17.74
C LYS A 13 -2.01 -7.16 -17.32
N SER A 14 -1.75 -6.46 -16.21
CA SER A 14 -0.40 -6.24 -15.68
C SER A 14 0.05 -7.29 -14.66
N GLY A 15 -0.82 -8.26 -14.33
CA GLY A 15 -0.67 -9.13 -13.16
C GLY A 15 -1.07 -8.46 -11.83
N ALA A 16 -1.51 -7.21 -11.90
CA ALA A 16 -1.95 -6.36 -10.79
C ALA A 16 -0.97 -6.33 -9.61
N HIS A 17 0.31 -6.05 -9.88
CA HIS A 17 1.30 -5.96 -8.79
C HIS A 17 0.97 -4.84 -7.81
N LEU A 18 0.56 -3.66 -8.31
CA LEU A 18 0.10 -2.48 -7.55
C LEU A 18 1.05 -2.01 -6.43
N ASN A 19 2.24 -2.57 -6.37
CA ASN A 19 3.20 -2.44 -5.28
C ASN A 19 4.61 -2.74 -5.82
N PRO A 20 5.58 -1.82 -5.67
CA PRO A 20 6.94 -2.05 -6.10
C PRO A 20 7.59 -3.25 -5.39
N ALA A 21 7.29 -3.50 -4.12
CA ALA A 21 7.80 -4.66 -3.38
C ALA A 21 7.28 -6.00 -3.95
N VAL A 22 6.02 -6.04 -4.38
CA VAL A 22 5.43 -7.21 -5.09
C VAL A 22 6.12 -7.42 -6.44
N THR A 23 6.37 -6.33 -7.17
CA THR A 23 7.06 -6.40 -8.46
C THR A 23 8.50 -6.89 -8.29
N PHE A 24 9.23 -6.32 -7.34
CA PHE A 24 10.60 -6.71 -7.01
C PHE A 24 10.68 -8.19 -6.62
N SER A 25 9.83 -8.62 -5.68
CA SER A 25 9.80 -10.01 -5.23
C SER A 25 9.46 -10.98 -6.37
N SER A 26 8.57 -10.57 -7.29
CA SER A 26 8.26 -11.35 -8.49
C SER A 26 9.46 -11.45 -9.44
N CYS A 27 10.30 -10.42 -9.54
CA CYS A 27 11.55 -10.50 -10.30
C CYS A 27 12.53 -11.51 -9.69
N VAL A 28 12.67 -11.50 -8.37
CA VAL A 28 13.59 -12.38 -7.63
C VAL A 28 13.12 -13.83 -7.68
N PHE A 29 11.86 -14.09 -7.38
CA PHE A 29 11.38 -15.46 -7.08
C PHE A 29 10.50 -16.08 -8.18
N ARG A 30 9.85 -15.27 -9.03
CA ARG A 30 8.88 -15.74 -10.03
C ARG A 30 9.29 -15.44 -11.47
N LYS A 31 10.58 -15.19 -11.71
CA LYS A 31 11.17 -14.93 -13.04
C LYS A 31 10.51 -13.76 -13.79
N PHE A 32 9.93 -12.80 -13.08
CA PHE A 32 9.38 -11.60 -13.72
C PHE A 32 10.53 -10.79 -14.34
N PRO A 33 10.38 -10.25 -15.58
CA PRO A 33 11.50 -9.59 -16.25
C PRO A 33 11.99 -8.34 -15.50
N TRP A 34 13.25 -8.36 -15.08
CA TRP A 34 13.89 -7.23 -14.38
C TRP A 34 13.81 -5.91 -15.15
N LYS A 35 13.85 -5.96 -16.48
CA LYS A 35 13.71 -4.76 -17.34
C LYS A 35 12.36 -4.05 -17.17
N LYS A 36 11.31 -4.74 -16.72
CA LYS A 36 9.98 -4.16 -16.46
C LYS A 36 9.86 -3.53 -15.09
N PHE A 37 10.74 -3.88 -14.14
CA PHE A 37 10.65 -3.40 -12.76
C PHE A 37 10.64 -1.88 -12.63
N PRO A 38 11.56 -1.11 -13.27
CA PRO A 38 11.56 0.35 -13.16
C PRO A 38 10.27 0.99 -13.68
N ILE A 39 9.74 0.48 -14.81
CA ILE A 39 8.49 0.98 -15.41
C ILE A 39 7.30 0.71 -14.49
N TYR A 40 7.24 -0.49 -13.88
CA TYR A 40 6.20 -0.83 -12.91
C TYR A 40 6.26 0.06 -11.67
N ALA A 41 7.44 0.23 -11.08
CA ALA A 41 7.63 1.06 -9.89
C ALA A 41 7.25 2.53 -10.16
N LEU A 42 7.68 3.07 -11.31
CA LEU A 42 7.33 4.43 -11.72
C LEU A 42 5.82 4.58 -11.95
N ALA A 43 5.20 3.68 -12.73
CA ALA A 43 3.77 3.74 -13.02
C ALA A 43 2.91 3.61 -11.75
N GLN A 44 3.30 2.73 -10.82
CA GLN A 44 2.61 2.56 -9.54
C GLN A 44 2.72 3.82 -8.68
N THR A 45 3.91 4.42 -8.62
CA THR A 45 4.16 5.64 -7.84
C THR A 45 3.40 6.83 -8.40
N LEU A 46 3.45 7.04 -9.73
CA LEU A 46 2.68 8.10 -10.40
C LEU A 46 1.18 7.89 -10.25
N GLY A 47 0.71 6.64 -10.33
CA GLY A 47 -0.69 6.29 -10.08
C GLY A 47 -1.13 6.65 -8.65
N ALA A 48 -0.29 6.37 -7.65
CA ALA A 48 -0.57 6.72 -6.26
C ALA A 48 -0.56 8.24 -6.03
N PHE A 49 0.39 8.96 -6.64
CA PHE A 49 0.43 10.44 -6.63
C PHE A 49 -0.85 11.05 -7.21
N CYS A 50 -1.27 10.60 -8.40
CA CYS A 50 -2.51 11.08 -9.02
C CYS A 50 -3.74 10.74 -8.17
N ALA A 51 -3.80 9.53 -7.59
CA ALA A 51 -4.89 9.14 -6.70
C ALA A 51 -4.96 10.02 -5.45
N ALA A 52 -3.81 10.38 -4.86
CA ALA A 52 -3.74 11.34 -3.75
C ALA A 52 -4.30 12.71 -4.16
N GLY A 53 -3.97 13.20 -5.36
CA GLY A 53 -4.53 14.44 -5.91
C GLY A 53 -6.06 14.40 -6.06
N VAL A 54 -6.61 13.28 -6.53
CA VAL A 54 -8.06 13.08 -6.63
C VAL A 54 -8.72 13.09 -5.24
N VAL A 55 -8.15 12.37 -4.27
CA VAL A 55 -8.64 12.35 -2.88
C VAL A 55 -8.58 13.75 -2.27
N TYR A 56 -7.46 14.46 -2.43
CA TYR A 56 -7.32 15.83 -1.96
C TYR A 56 -8.37 16.75 -2.57
N GLY A 57 -8.57 16.71 -3.89
CA GLY A 57 -9.59 17.52 -4.57
C GLY A 57 -10.99 17.24 -4.04
N ASN A 58 -11.33 15.96 -3.84
CA ASN A 58 -12.63 15.53 -3.31
C ASN A 58 -12.86 15.98 -1.86
N TYR A 59 -11.83 15.92 -1.02
CA TYR A 59 -11.94 16.22 0.42
C TYR A 59 -11.44 17.61 0.82
N LYS A 60 -11.06 18.48 -0.12
CA LYS A 60 -10.45 19.78 0.16
C LYS A 60 -11.27 20.60 1.17
N SER A 61 -12.58 20.73 0.95
CA SER A 61 -13.45 21.51 1.84
C SER A 61 -13.54 20.91 3.24
N ALA A 62 -13.56 19.58 3.36
CA ALA A 62 -13.57 18.90 4.66
C ALA A 62 -12.24 19.10 5.40
N ILE A 63 -11.12 19.03 4.69
CA ILE A 63 -9.79 19.31 5.23
C ILE A 63 -9.69 20.77 5.69
N ASP A 64 -10.18 21.73 4.89
CA ASP A 64 -10.20 23.14 5.27
C ASP A 64 -10.99 23.39 6.55
N VAL A 65 -12.14 22.75 6.72
CA VAL A 65 -12.95 22.86 7.95
C VAL A 65 -12.25 22.20 9.14
N PHE A 66 -11.68 21.01 8.97
CA PHE A 66 -11.04 20.26 10.05
C PHE A 66 -9.72 20.89 10.53
N GLU A 67 -8.91 21.40 9.61
CA GLU A 67 -7.64 22.09 9.92
C GLU A 67 -7.84 23.55 10.37
N GLY A 68 -9.07 24.07 10.32
CA GLY A 68 -9.42 25.40 10.84
C GLY A 68 -9.22 26.54 9.84
N GLY A 69 -9.08 26.24 8.55
CA GLY A 69 -9.00 27.26 7.50
C GLY A 69 -8.48 26.76 6.16
N ALA A 70 -8.72 27.57 5.12
CA ALA A 70 -8.20 27.31 3.78
C ALA A 70 -6.67 27.34 3.76
N GLY A 71 -6.06 26.30 3.18
CA GLY A 71 -4.61 26.23 2.98
C GLY A 71 -3.81 25.81 4.21
N ILE A 72 -4.45 25.58 5.36
CA ILE A 72 -3.79 25.02 6.55
C ILE A 72 -3.64 23.51 6.33
N ARG A 73 -2.39 23.02 6.25
CA ARG A 73 -2.05 21.62 5.99
C ARG A 73 -0.93 21.19 6.93
N THR A 74 -1.29 20.46 7.97
CA THR A 74 -0.39 20.13 9.07
C THR A 74 -0.03 18.64 9.06
N VAL A 75 1.20 18.36 9.49
CA VAL A 75 1.77 16.99 9.53
C VAL A 75 1.60 16.35 10.90
N SER A 76 1.63 17.15 11.96
CA SER A 76 1.50 16.71 13.34
C SER A 76 0.58 17.64 14.13
N GLY A 77 0.06 17.15 15.24
CA GLY A 77 -0.91 17.85 16.08
C GLY A 77 -2.33 17.28 15.96
N PRO A 78 -3.27 17.80 16.77
CA PRO A 78 -4.60 17.21 16.93
C PRO A 78 -5.45 17.28 15.66
N ASN A 79 -5.18 18.24 14.77
CA ASN A 79 -5.93 18.45 13.53
C ASN A 79 -5.11 18.13 12.26
N ALA A 80 -4.02 17.38 12.38
CA ALA A 80 -3.17 17.05 11.25
C ALA A 80 -3.85 16.08 10.26
N THR A 81 -3.82 16.42 8.98
CA THR A 81 -4.44 15.61 7.90
C THR A 81 -3.44 14.93 6.97
N ALA A 82 -2.13 15.13 7.13
CA ALA A 82 -1.13 14.47 6.29
C ALA A 82 -1.23 12.93 6.31
N GLY A 83 -1.69 12.35 7.44
CA GLY A 83 -1.92 10.92 7.61
C GLY A 83 -3.00 10.31 6.71
N ILE A 84 -3.83 11.13 6.05
CA ILE A 84 -4.79 10.66 5.03
C ILE A 84 -4.03 10.10 3.81
N PHE A 85 -2.88 10.68 3.48
CA PHE A 85 -2.17 10.42 2.23
C PHE A 85 -1.05 9.38 2.41
N CYS A 86 -0.20 9.56 3.41
CA CYS A 86 0.93 8.68 3.71
C CYS A 86 0.91 8.26 5.19
N THR A 87 1.71 7.26 5.55
CA THR A 87 1.75 6.77 6.91
C THR A 87 2.75 7.55 7.75
N TYR A 88 2.44 7.67 9.03
CA TYR A 88 3.35 8.20 10.04
C TYR A 88 3.40 7.21 11.20
N PRO A 89 4.60 6.92 11.74
CA PRO A 89 4.73 5.96 12.81
C PRO A 89 4.17 6.51 14.12
N ALA A 90 3.77 5.61 15.02
CA ALA A 90 3.40 5.98 16.38
C ALA A 90 4.59 6.62 17.12
N GLU A 91 4.31 7.53 18.06
CA GLU A 91 5.34 8.35 18.73
C GLU A 91 6.41 7.54 19.48
N PHE A 92 6.06 6.36 19.97
CA PHE A 92 6.97 5.48 20.71
C PHE A 92 7.93 4.67 19.80
N MET A 93 7.73 4.70 18.48
CA MET A 93 8.48 3.85 17.56
C MET A 93 9.92 4.35 17.38
N THR A 94 10.89 3.44 17.52
CA THR A 94 12.27 3.70 17.11
C THR A 94 12.46 3.42 15.62
N ARG A 95 13.48 4.02 14.98
CA ARG A 95 13.79 3.75 13.56
C ARG A 95 13.99 2.26 13.28
N THR A 96 14.64 1.55 14.20
CA THR A 96 14.83 0.10 14.12
C THR A 96 13.49 -0.64 14.21
N GLY A 97 12.62 -0.25 15.14
CA GLY A 97 11.27 -0.82 15.25
C GLY A 97 10.44 -0.60 14.00
N MET A 98 10.47 0.61 13.43
CA MET A 98 9.75 0.93 12.18
C MET A 98 10.19 0.02 11.03
N PHE A 99 11.51 -0.20 10.89
CA PHE A 99 12.04 -1.10 9.87
C PHE A 99 11.51 -2.53 10.04
N PHE A 100 11.60 -3.09 11.26
CA PHE A 100 11.16 -4.47 11.49
C PHE A 100 9.65 -4.64 11.30
N SER A 101 8.85 -3.67 11.75
CA SER A 101 7.40 -3.70 11.58
C SER A 101 7.01 -3.77 10.10
N GLU A 102 7.54 -2.86 9.27
CA GLU A 102 7.28 -2.85 7.83
C GLU A 102 7.89 -4.05 7.10
N PHE A 103 9.07 -4.50 7.52
CA PHE A 103 9.72 -5.68 6.94
C PHE A 103 8.90 -6.95 7.16
N ILE A 104 8.46 -7.20 8.40
CA ILE A 104 7.66 -8.37 8.76
C ILE A 104 6.31 -8.33 8.05
N ALA A 105 5.62 -7.18 8.08
CA ALA A 105 4.32 -7.04 7.42
C ALA A 105 4.43 -7.23 5.89
N SER A 106 5.47 -6.69 5.25
CA SER A 106 5.73 -6.87 3.82
C SER A 106 6.13 -8.31 3.47
N ALA A 107 6.90 -8.97 4.32
CA ALA A 107 7.27 -10.38 4.14
C ALA A 107 6.05 -11.29 4.24
N LEU A 108 5.18 -11.06 5.23
CA LEU A 108 3.91 -11.78 5.38
C LEU A 108 2.99 -11.55 4.18
N LEU A 109 2.88 -10.31 3.71
CA LEU A 109 2.15 -9.98 2.49
C LEU A 109 2.65 -10.81 1.31
N MET A 110 3.97 -10.81 1.07
CA MET A 110 4.55 -11.53 -0.07
C MET A 110 4.40 -13.05 0.06
N PHE A 111 4.64 -13.58 1.25
CA PHE A 111 4.46 -15.00 1.54
C PHE A 111 3.03 -15.46 1.20
N LEU A 112 2.03 -14.73 1.67
CA LEU A 112 0.62 -15.07 1.43
C LEU A 112 0.19 -14.85 -0.02
N ILE A 113 0.68 -13.80 -0.70
CA ILE A 113 0.46 -13.60 -2.13
C ILE A 113 0.97 -14.81 -2.93
N PHE A 114 2.18 -15.28 -2.61
CA PHE A 114 2.75 -16.44 -3.28
C PHE A 114 1.99 -17.71 -2.95
N ALA A 115 1.60 -17.93 -1.69
CA ALA A 115 0.81 -19.10 -1.30
C ALA A 115 -0.55 -19.15 -2.03
N LEU A 116 -1.23 -18.00 -2.18
CA LEU A 116 -2.51 -17.91 -2.88
C LEU A 116 -2.42 -18.16 -4.39
N LYS A 117 -1.26 -17.87 -5.00
CA LYS A 117 -0.99 -17.99 -6.44
C LYS A 117 -0.21 -19.24 -6.82
N ASP A 118 0.07 -20.13 -5.86
CA ASP A 118 0.82 -21.35 -6.13
C ASP A 118 -0.13 -22.51 -6.44
N ASP A 119 -0.13 -22.95 -7.70
CA ASP A 119 -0.94 -24.09 -8.15
C ASP A 119 -0.45 -25.44 -7.59
N SER A 120 0.74 -25.49 -6.99
CA SER A 120 1.24 -26.66 -6.25
C SER A 120 0.82 -26.68 -4.77
N ASN A 121 0.15 -25.62 -4.29
CA ASN A 121 -0.47 -25.53 -2.98
C ASN A 121 -2.01 -25.55 -3.13
N LEU A 122 -2.76 -25.32 -2.05
CA LEU A 122 -4.23 -25.17 -2.10
C LEU A 122 -4.66 -24.11 -3.13
N GLY A 123 -3.88 -23.03 -3.26
CA GLY A 123 -4.14 -21.94 -4.19
C GLY A 123 -5.48 -21.25 -3.92
N SER A 124 -5.82 -20.25 -4.75
CA SER A 124 -7.12 -19.56 -4.66
C SER A 124 -7.80 -19.35 -6.01
N GLY A 125 -7.12 -19.61 -7.13
CA GLY A 125 -7.67 -19.48 -8.47
C GLY A 125 -8.40 -18.15 -8.67
N ASN A 126 -9.66 -18.21 -9.10
CA ASN A 126 -10.50 -17.03 -9.34
C ASN A 126 -10.84 -16.24 -8.07
N LEU A 127 -10.68 -16.83 -6.88
CA LEU A 127 -10.89 -16.15 -5.60
C LEU A 127 -9.64 -15.40 -5.10
N THR A 128 -8.53 -15.40 -5.86
CA THR A 128 -7.32 -14.64 -5.51
C THR A 128 -7.62 -13.19 -5.09
N PRO A 129 -8.47 -12.41 -5.80
CA PRO A 129 -8.77 -11.04 -5.38
C PRO A 129 -9.43 -10.96 -3.99
N LEU A 130 -10.31 -11.91 -3.67
CA LEU A 130 -10.95 -12.00 -2.35
C LEU A 130 -9.94 -12.42 -1.27
N GLY A 131 -9.03 -13.34 -1.58
CA GLY A 131 -7.92 -13.69 -0.68
C GLY A 131 -7.03 -12.49 -0.36
N LEU A 132 -6.69 -11.68 -1.39
CA LEU A 132 -5.93 -10.44 -1.20
C LEU A 132 -6.66 -9.41 -0.34
N PHE A 133 -7.99 -9.33 -0.43
CA PHE A 133 -8.79 -8.50 0.49
C PHE A 133 -8.52 -8.88 1.95
N PHE A 134 -8.63 -10.17 2.28
CA PHE A 134 -8.44 -10.66 3.65
C PHE A 134 -7.00 -10.54 4.13
N ILE A 135 -6.00 -10.74 3.26
CA ILE A 135 -4.58 -10.52 3.61
C ILE A 135 -4.36 -9.06 4.04
N ILE A 136 -4.78 -8.10 3.21
CA ILE A 136 -4.59 -6.69 3.51
C ILE A 136 -5.40 -6.27 4.75
N PHE A 137 -6.62 -6.80 4.90
CA PHE A 137 -7.43 -6.56 6.09
C PHE A 137 -6.75 -7.09 7.36
N GLY A 138 -6.26 -8.33 7.34
CA GLY A 138 -5.59 -8.95 8.49
C GLY A 138 -4.29 -8.23 8.86
N ILE A 139 -3.46 -7.86 7.88
CA ILE A 139 -2.24 -7.07 8.14
C ILE A 139 -2.60 -5.72 8.76
N GLY A 140 -3.60 -5.01 8.23
CA GLY A 140 -4.04 -3.75 8.81
C GLY A 140 -4.57 -3.89 10.25
N ALA A 141 -5.29 -4.97 10.54
CA ALA A 141 -5.84 -5.22 11.87
C ALA A 141 -4.77 -5.63 12.90
N CYS A 142 -3.73 -6.36 12.49
CA CYS A 142 -2.73 -6.94 13.39
C CYS A 142 -1.42 -6.14 13.47
N TRP A 143 -0.99 -5.49 12.38
CA TRP A 143 0.27 -4.75 12.26
C TRP A 143 0.06 -3.25 11.99
N GLY A 144 -1.18 -2.77 11.90
CA GLY A 144 -1.43 -1.41 11.44
C GLY A 144 -1.18 -0.30 12.46
N TRP A 145 -1.14 -0.60 13.76
CA TRP A 145 -0.99 0.43 14.79
C TRP A 145 0.40 1.09 14.78
N GLU A 146 1.47 0.32 14.64
CA GLU A 146 2.83 0.83 14.82
C GLU A 146 3.26 1.81 13.74
N THR A 147 3.02 1.48 12.46
CA THR A 147 3.52 2.23 11.30
C THR A 147 2.46 2.59 10.28
N GLY A 148 1.19 2.23 10.51
CA GLY A 148 0.12 2.41 9.53
C GLY A 148 0.15 1.41 8.37
N TYR A 149 0.90 0.29 8.51
CA TYR A 149 1.02 -0.79 7.52
C TYR A 149 1.23 -0.26 6.10
N ALA A 150 2.30 0.49 5.87
CA ALA A 150 2.56 1.06 4.55
C ALA A 150 2.67 -0.05 3.50
N ILE A 151 3.52 -1.06 3.77
CA ILE A 151 3.75 -2.34 3.04
C ILE A 151 3.93 -2.23 1.52
N ASN A 152 4.00 -0.99 1.01
CA ASN A 152 3.94 -0.64 -0.39
C ASN A 152 4.58 0.74 -0.58
N LEU A 153 5.76 0.74 -1.20
CA LEU A 153 6.52 1.96 -1.46
C LEU A 153 5.72 2.96 -2.29
N ALA A 154 5.00 2.54 -3.33
CA ALA A 154 4.24 3.46 -4.16
C ALA A 154 3.08 4.13 -3.40
N ARG A 155 2.40 3.37 -2.53
CA ARG A 155 1.28 3.85 -1.69
C ARG A 155 1.71 4.87 -0.65
N ASP A 156 2.97 4.82 -0.21
CA ASP A 156 3.47 5.76 0.79
C ASP A 156 4.26 6.90 0.17
N PHE A 157 5.21 6.60 -0.72
CA PHE A 157 6.10 7.60 -1.32
C PHE A 157 5.39 8.47 -2.35
N GLY A 158 4.47 7.92 -3.15
CA GLY A 158 3.75 8.71 -4.16
C GLY A 158 2.88 9.82 -3.56
N PRO A 159 2.07 9.54 -2.52
CA PRO A 159 1.23 10.55 -1.86
C PRO A 159 1.92 11.49 -0.87
N ARG A 160 3.17 11.20 -0.47
CA ARG A 160 3.92 11.97 0.55
C ARG A 160 4.49 13.26 -0.04
#